data_AF-A0A5E4NCF7-F1
#
_entry.id   AF-A0A5E4NCF7-F1
#
_cell.length_a   1.000
_cell.length_b   1.000
_cell.length_c   1.000
_cell.angle_alpha   90.00
_cell.angle_beta   90.00
_cell.angle_gamma   90.00
#
_symmetry.space_group_name_H-M   'P 1'
#
loop_
_entity.id
_entity.type
_entity.pdbx_description
1 polymer ?
#
loop_
_entity_poly.entity_id
_entity_poly.type
_entity_poly.pdbx_seq_one_letter_code
_entity_poly.pdbx_strand_id
1 'polypeptide(L)' 'STASRKFLQEFLQDIPPPINGPVFDKTVPSNVTGLVGRTAYLHCRVKNLGNRT' A
#
# COMPACT_ATOMS: atom_id res chain seq x y z
N SER A 1 22.07 6.77 -13.63
CA SER A 1 22.28 6.91 -12.17
C SER A 1 21.49 5.85 -11.41
N THR A 2 21.92 4.59 -11.48
CA THR A 2 21.29 3.47 -10.75
C THR A 2 21.63 3.51 -9.26
N ALA A 3 22.76 4.16 -8.91
CA ALA A 3 23.21 4.38 -7.55
C ALA A 3 22.29 5.31 -6.74
N SER A 4 21.73 6.37 -7.34
CA SER A 4 20.82 7.29 -6.66
C SER A 4 19.49 6.63 -6.27
N ARG A 5 18.97 5.68 -7.08
CA ARG A 5 17.77 4.91 -6.73
C ARG A 5 18.01 3.93 -5.59
N LYS A 6 19.19 3.31 -5.51
CA LYS A 6 19.58 2.44 -4.40
C LYS A 6 19.80 3.22 -3.10
N PHE A 7 20.50 4.35 -3.18
CA PHE A 7 20.74 5.25 -2.05
C PHE A 7 19.43 5.80 -1.44
N LEU A 8 18.46 6.17 -2.29
CA LEU A 8 17.13 6.60 -1.82
C LEU A 8 16.35 5.43 -1.18
N GLN A 9 16.48 4.21 -1.69
CA GLN A 9 15.78 3.05 -1.12
C GLN A 9 16.31 2.69 0.27
N GLU A 10 17.63 2.72 0.48
CA GLU A 10 18.26 2.49 1.79
C GLU A 10 17.83 3.55 2.81
N PHE A 11 17.89 4.84 2.46
CA PHE A 11 17.51 5.91 3.39
C PHE A 11 16.01 5.97 3.71
N LEU A 12 15.13 5.69 2.75
CA LEU A 12 13.70 5.70 2.97
C LEU A 12 13.19 4.47 3.76
N GLN A 13 13.98 3.40 3.84
CA GLN A 13 13.64 2.21 4.63
C GLN A 13 13.83 2.42 6.14
N ASP A 14 14.77 3.29 6.53
CA ASP A 14 15.05 3.62 7.94
C ASP A 14 14.21 4.78 8.48
N ILE A 15 13.48 5.50 7.63
CA ILE A 15 12.51 6.51 8.07
C ILE A 15 11.23 5.76 8.46
N PRO A 16 10.82 5.79 9.75
CA PRO A 16 9.55 5.20 10.13
C PRO A 16 8.46 5.84 9.26
N PRO A 17 7.50 5.05 8.74
CA PRO A 17 6.35 5.61 8.04
C PRO A 17 5.79 6.76 8.87
N PRO A 18 5.37 7.89 8.27
CA PRO A 18 4.77 8.98 9.02
C PRO A 18 3.75 8.38 9.98
N ILE A 19 3.83 8.70 11.27
CA ILE A 19 3.03 8.03 12.32
C ILE A 19 1.52 8.07 11.98
N ASN A 20 1.11 9.07 11.21
CA ASN A 20 -0.25 9.28 10.71
C ASN A 20 -0.35 9.25 9.17
N GLY A 21 0.57 8.57 8.48
CA GLY A 21 0.58 8.42 7.04
C GLY A 21 -0.38 7.33 6.56
N PRO A 22 -0.65 7.26 5.24
CA PRO A 22 -1.57 6.27 4.69
C PRO A 22 -1.11 4.85 4.97
N VAL A 23 -2.00 4.01 5.51
CA VAL A 23 -1.71 2.60 5.82
C VAL A 23 -2.77 1.68 5.25
N PHE A 24 -2.35 0.53 4.73
CA PHE A 24 -3.29 -0.50 4.28
C PHE A 24 -4.06 -1.09 5.46
N ASP A 25 -5.37 -1.23 5.27
CA ASP A 25 -6.23 -1.90 6.22
C ASP A 25 -6.09 -3.41 6.11
N LYS A 26 -5.33 -4.00 7.05
CA LYS A 26 -5.05 -5.45 7.08
C LYS A 26 -6.26 -6.30 7.45
N THR A 27 -7.38 -5.69 7.86
CA THR A 27 -8.63 -6.43 8.11
C THR A 27 -9.37 -6.78 6.82
N VAL A 28 -8.98 -6.21 5.68
CA VAL A 28 -9.56 -6.58 4.39
C VAL A 28 -9.03 -7.97 3.98
N PRO A 29 -9.91 -8.91 3.59
CA PRO A 29 -9.50 -10.23 3.14
C PRO A 29 -8.54 -10.16 1.97
N SER A 30 -7.38 -10.80 2.10
CA SER A 30 -6.38 -10.92 1.04
C SER A 30 -6.75 -11.99 0.03
N ASN A 31 -7.47 -13.02 0.48
CA ASN A 31 -7.91 -14.15 -0.32
C ASN A 31 -9.36 -13.93 -0.74
N VAL A 32 -9.59 -13.82 -2.05
CA VAL A 32 -10.91 -13.66 -2.66
C VAL A 32 -11.11 -14.78 -3.65
N THR A 33 -12.22 -15.51 -3.52
CA THR A 33 -12.60 -16.55 -4.49
C THR A 33 -13.47 -15.92 -5.57
N GLY A 34 -13.07 -16.06 -6.82
CA GLY A 34 -13.85 -15.63 -7.99
C GLY A 34 -14.47 -16.83 -8.72
N LEU A 35 -15.59 -16.59 -9.41
CA LEU A 35 -16.19 -17.57 -10.32
C LEU A 35 -15.51 -17.49 -11.70
N VAL A 36 -15.26 -18.65 -12.32
CA VAL A 36 -14.68 -18.73 -13.66
C VAL A 36 -15.58 -18.02 -14.68
N GLY A 37 -14.98 -17.19 -15.53
CA GLY A 37 -15.70 -16.39 -16.53
C GLY A 37 -16.41 -15.14 -15.98
N ARG A 38 -16.24 -14.82 -14.69
CA ARG A 38 -16.75 -13.58 -14.09
C ARG A 38 -15.62 -12.70 -13.58
N THR A 39 -15.87 -11.39 -13.53
CA THR A 39 -14.94 -10.42 -12.96
C THR A 39 -14.87 -10.58 -11.45
N ALA A 40 -13.65 -10.76 -10.93
CA ALA A 40 -13.39 -10.67 -9.50
C ALA A 40 -13.00 -9.22 -9.14
N TYR A 41 -13.56 -8.72 -8.04
CA TYR A 41 -13.25 -7.39 -7.53
C TYR A 41 -12.32 -7.52 -6.32
N LEU A 42 -11.14 -6.90 -6.43
CA LEU A 42 -10.17 -6.83 -5.34
C LEU A 42 -10.29 -5.46 -4.68
N HIS A 43 -10.67 -5.45 -3.41
CA HIS A 43 -10.77 -4.22 -2.64
C HIS A 43 -9.44 -3.94 -1.93
N CYS A 44 -8.99 -2.69 -2.01
CA CYS A 44 -7.92 -2.18 -1.19
C CYS A 44 -8.48 -1.02 -0.36
N ARG A 45 -8.34 -1.11 0.97
CA ARG A 45 -8.75 -0.05 1.87
C ARG A 45 -7.50 0.55 2.50
N VAL A 46 -7.41 1.88 2.46
CA VAL A 46 -6.30 2.65 3.03
C VAL A 46 -6.88 3.59 4.09
N LYS A 47 -6.26 3.60 5.28
CA LYS A 47 -6.57 4.50 6.39
C LYS A 47 -5.60 5.67 6.38
N ASN A 48 -5.90 6.73 7.13
CA ASN A 48 -5.01 7.88 7.33
C ASN A 48 -4.64 8.63 6.03
N LEU A 49 -5.55 8.68 5.06
CA LEU A 49 -5.33 9.43 3.81
C LEU A 49 -5.32 10.97 4.03
N GLY A 50 -5.85 11.42 5.18
CA GLY A 50 -6.04 12.83 5.50
C GLY A 50 -7.19 13.46 4.71
N ASN A 51 -7.59 14.68 5.11
CA ASN A 51 -8.55 15.48 4.35
C ASN A 51 -7.80 16.29 3.27
N ARG A 52 -7.29 15.58 2.27
CA ARG A 52 -6.62 16.16 1.09
C ARG A 52 -7.30 15.62 -0.16
N THR A 53 -8.43 16.22 -0.49
CA THR A 53 -9.21 15.97 -1.70
C THR A 53 -9.28 17.24 -2.51
#